data_AF-B4IKG6-F1
#
_entry.id   AF-B4IKG6-F1
#
_cell.length_a   1.000
_cell.length_b   1.000
_cell.length_c   1.000
_cell.angle_alpha   90.00
_cell.angle_beta   90.00
_cell.angle_gamma   90.00
#
_symmetry.space_group_name_H-M   'P 1'
#
loop_
_entity.id
_entity.type
_entity.pdbx_description
1 polymer ?
#
loop_
_entity_poly.entity_id
_entity_poly.type
_entity_poly.pdbx_seq_one_letter_code
_entity_poly.pdbx_strand_id
1 'polypeptide(L)'
;MAQENQAVDNVLPCNAYLDTSLQKDDNVQRILKTFYSSIETLEAETEKAMALQAARTLNTNEQIKLDSYLVYLNSTLFFIYQKLQGVDVSNHAVMHDLRRTRDLLARDKEINEALAAPRLDMPAAKRFIAAGTHTRFVDMNGVMVTEKQYNKSKEEAPK
;
A
#
# COMPACT_ATOMS: atom_id res chain seq x y z
N MET A 1 -5.39 -52.72 17.43
CA MET A 1 -5.73 -52.16 16.11
C MET A 1 -4.78 -51.00 15.88
N ALA A 2 -3.67 -51.25 15.20
CA ALA A 2 -2.68 -50.23 14.89
C ALA A 2 -3.22 -49.41 13.71
N GLN A 3 -3.47 -48.12 13.94
CA GLN A 3 -3.69 -47.17 12.87
C GLN A 3 -2.36 -46.98 12.16
N GLU A 4 -2.27 -47.56 10.97
CA GLU A 4 -1.22 -47.36 10.01
C GLU A 4 -1.33 -45.90 9.54
N ASN A 5 -0.43 -45.05 10.04
CA ASN A 5 -0.25 -43.69 9.56
C ASN A 5 0.22 -43.77 8.11
N GLN A 6 -0.71 -43.74 7.17
CA GLN A 6 -0.40 -43.49 5.76
C GLN A 6 0.19 -42.08 5.70
N ALA A 7 1.51 -42.00 5.50
CA ALA A 7 2.14 -40.80 5.02
C ALA A 7 1.42 -40.44 3.72
N VAL A 8 0.65 -39.36 3.74
CA VAL A 8 0.10 -38.78 2.51
C VAL A 8 1.31 -38.39 1.69
N ASP A 9 1.58 -39.16 0.63
CA ASP A 9 2.75 -39.00 -0.20
C ASP A 9 2.85 -37.52 -0.65
N ASN A 10 3.91 -36.84 -0.22
CA ASN A 10 4.27 -35.46 -0.58
C ASN A 10 4.72 -35.37 -2.06
N VAL A 11 3.99 -36.04 -2.96
CA VAL A 11 4.24 -36.06 -4.39
C VAL A 11 3.40 -34.95 -4.99
N LEU A 12 4.05 -34.00 -5.67
CA LEU A 12 3.33 -32.90 -6.30
C LEU A 12 2.36 -33.46 -7.35
N PRO A 13 1.15 -32.91 -7.45
CA PRO A 13 0.17 -33.32 -8.48
C PRO A 13 0.75 -33.24 -9.90
N CYS A 14 1.67 -32.31 -10.15
CA CYS A 14 2.31 -32.15 -11.45
C CYS A 14 3.35 -33.22 -11.80
N ASN A 15 3.84 -34.01 -10.85
CA ASN A 15 4.86 -35.03 -11.12
C ASN A 15 4.38 -36.08 -12.13
N ALA A 16 3.07 -36.31 -12.23
CA ALA A 16 2.48 -37.20 -13.24
C ALA A 16 2.68 -36.71 -14.69
N TYR A 17 2.93 -35.41 -14.90
CA TYR A 17 3.06 -34.80 -16.22
C TYR A 17 4.50 -34.40 -16.57
N LEU A 18 5.44 -34.57 -15.64
CA LEU A 18 6.85 -34.23 -15.84
C LEU A 18 7.63 -35.40 -16.41
N ASP A 19 8.56 -35.10 -17.32
CA ASP A 19 9.56 -36.07 -17.76
C ASP A 19 10.42 -36.55 -16.59
N THR A 20 10.88 -37.81 -16.66
CA THR A 20 11.71 -38.43 -15.61
C THR A 20 13.04 -37.70 -15.35
N SER A 21 13.55 -36.93 -16.32
CA SER A 21 14.72 -36.05 -16.13
C SER A 21 14.39 -34.84 -15.25
N LEU A 22 13.24 -34.20 -15.48
CA LEU A 22 12.77 -33.03 -14.73
C LEU A 22 12.25 -33.41 -13.33
N GLN A 23 11.74 -34.63 -13.16
CA GLN A 23 11.36 -35.15 -11.85
C GLN A 23 12.57 -35.28 -10.90
N LYS A 24 13.75 -35.55 -11.45
CA LYS A 24 15.00 -35.71 -10.69
C LYS A 24 15.76 -34.39 -10.49
N ASP A 25 15.33 -33.32 -11.14
CA ASP A 25 15.95 -32.01 -10.99
C ASP A 25 15.45 -31.33 -9.71
N ASP A 26 16.30 -31.27 -8.69
CA ASP A 26 16.00 -30.67 -7.39
C ASP A 26 15.64 -29.19 -7.49
N ASN A 27 16.20 -28.45 -8.46
CA ASN A 27 15.92 -27.03 -8.62
C ASN A 27 14.52 -26.81 -9.18
N VAL A 28 14.16 -27.55 -10.24
CA VAL A 28 12.81 -27.52 -10.83
C VAL A 28 11.77 -27.94 -9.80
N GLN A 29 12.02 -29.03 -9.07
CA GLN A 29 11.12 -29.51 -8.02
C GLN A 29 10.92 -28.48 -6.90
N ARG A 30 11.97 -27.77 -6.50
CA ARG A 30 11.86 -26.70 -5.50
C ARG A 30 11.00 -25.53 -5.99
N ILE A 31 11.19 -25.11 -7.24
CA ILE A 31 10.40 -24.04 -7.86
C ILE A 31 8.92 -24.44 -7.91
N LEU A 32 8.63 -25.65 -8.37
CA LEU A 32 7.26 -26.16 -8.44
C LEU A 32 6.63 -26.24 -7.05
N LYS A 33 7.33 -26.79 -6.05
CA LYS A 33 6.82 -26.82 -4.66
C LYS A 33 6.44 -25.44 -4.16
N THR A 34 7.35 -24.48 -4.32
CA THR A 34 7.13 -23.09 -3.91
C THR A 34 5.93 -22.48 -4.63
N PHE A 35 5.82 -22.73 -5.95
CA PHE A 35 4.72 -22.24 -6.76
C PHE A 35 3.37 -22.82 -6.32
N TYR A 36 3.28 -24.12 -6.09
CA TYR A 36 2.06 -24.78 -5.61
C TYR A 36 1.63 -24.29 -4.23
N SER A 37 2.55 -24.23 -3.26
CA SER A 37 2.22 -23.69 -1.93
C SER A 37 1.78 -22.22 -1.97
N SER A 38 2.31 -21.44 -2.93
CA SER A 38 1.87 -20.06 -3.15
C SER A 38 0.43 -20.01 -3.70
N ILE A 39 0.08 -20.92 -4.62
CA ILE A 39 -1.29 -21.03 -5.14
C ILE A 39 -2.27 -21.44 -4.04
N GLU A 40 -1.93 -22.45 -3.23
CA GLU A 40 -2.78 -22.89 -2.11
C GLU A 40 -3.05 -21.76 -1.11
N THR A 41 -2.01 -20.99 -0.78
CA THR A 41 -2.15 -19.81 0.08
C THR A 41 -3.05 -18.77 -0.55
N LEU A 42 -2.84 -18.50 -1.86
CA LEU A 42 -3.61 -17.53 -2.60
C LEU A 42 -5.09 -17.93 -2.68
N GLU A 43 -5.38 -19.19 -2.98
CA GLU A 43 -6.75 -19.73 -3.04
C GLU A 43 -7.48 -19.51 -1.71
N ALA A 44 -6.86 -19.88 -0.59
CA ALA A 44 -7.43 -19.68 0.74
C ALA A 44 -7.66 -18.19 1.07
N GLU A 45 -6.79 -17.28 0.62
CA GLU A 45 -7.00 -15.83 0.76
C GLU A 45 -8.13 -15.32 -0.14
N THR A 46 -8.22 -15.82 -1.38
CA THR A 46 -9.26 -15.43 -2.33
C THR A 46 -10.64 -15.86 -1.85
N GLU A 47 -10.78 -17.06 -1.26
CA GLU A 47 -12.03 -17.53 -0.68
C GLU A 47 -12.51 -16.62 0.44
N LYS A 48 -11.60 -16.22 1.34
CA LYS A 48 -11.90 -15.25 2.40
C LYS A 48 -12.32 -13.90 1.83
N ALA A 49 -11.61 -13.41 0.82
CA ALA A 49 -11.92 -12.15 0.16
C ALA A 49 -13.31 -12.20 -0.51
N MET A 50 -13.67 -13.30 -1.18
CA MET A 50 -14.99 -13.49 -1.77
C MET A 50 -16.09 -13.61 -0.72
N ALA A 51 -15.83 -14.29 0.40
CA ALA A 51 -16.78 -14.39 1.51
C ALA A 51 -17.08 -13.01 2.11
N LEU A 52 -16.05 -12.19 2.33
CA LEU A 52 -16.20 -10.80 2.79
C LEU A 52 -16.98 -9.95 1.77
N GLN A 53 -16.69 -10.13 0.48
CA GLN A 53 -17.36 -9.42 -0.60
C GLN A 53 -18.85 -9.74 -0.67
N ALA A 54 -19.21 -11.01 -0.50
CA ALA A 54 -20.59 -11.47 -0.49
C ALA A 54 -21.35 -10.98 0.74
N ALA A 55 -20.69 -10.93 1.91
CA ALA A 55 -21.31 -10.52 3.16
C ALA A 55 -21.67 -9.03 3.20
N ARG A 56 -20.95 -8.17 2.47
CA ARG A 56 -21.16 -6.70 2.43
C ARG A 56 -21.21 -6.05 3.83
N THR A 57 -20.44 -6.61 4.77
CA THR A 57 -20.39 -6.18 6.18
C THR A 57 -19.37 -5.07 6.43
N LEU A 58 -18.51 -4.78 5.45
CA LEU A 58 -17.42 -3.81 5.54
C LEU A 58 -17.92 -2.37 5.41
N ASN A 59 -17.19 -1.42 6.00
CA ASN A 59 -17.46 -0.01 5.76
C ASN A 59 -17.08 0.40 4.33
N THR A 60 -17.54 1.57 3.86
CA THR A 60 -17.30 2.00 2.48
C THR A 60 -15.82 2.03 2.09
N ASN A 61 -14.92 2.44 2.98
CA ASN A 61 -13.48 2.49 2.68
C ASN A 61 -12.88 1.08 2.59
N GLU A 62 -13.23 0.19 3.51
CA GLU A 62 -12.80 -1.21 3.49
C GLU A 62 -13.34 -1.94 2.26
N GLN A 63 -14.58 -1.65 1.87
CA GLN A 63 -15.20 -2.18 0.67
C GLN A 63 -14.44 -1.75 -0.60
N ILE A 64 -14.06 -0.47 -0.70
CA ILE A 64 -13.24 0.04 -1.81
C ILE A 64 -11.88 -0.66 -1.87
N LYS A 65 -11.25 -0.92 -0.72
CA LYS A 65 -9.97 -1.64 -0.65
C LYS A 65 -10.11 -3.09 -1.10
N LEU A 66 -11.16 -3.78 -0.65
CA LEU A 66 -11.45 -5.14 -1.07
C LEU A 66 -11.71 -5.23 -2.58
N ASP A 67 -12.55 -4.34 -3.11
CA ASP A 67 -12.84 -4.27 -4.55
C ASP A 67 -11.58 -4.00 -5.37
N SER A 68 -10.74 -3.07 -4.93
CA SER A 68 -9.46 -2.75 -5.58
C SER A 68 -8.49 -3.93 -5.57
N TYR A 69 -8.43 -4.67 -4.44
CA TYR A 69 -7.65 -5.89 -4.32
C TYR A 69 -8.13 -6.97 -5.30
N LEU A 70 -9.43 -7.22 -5.38
CA LEU A 70 -10.00 -8.24 -6.27
C LEU A 70 -9.73 -7.96 -7.75
N VAL A 71 -9.82 -6.69 -8.18
CA VAL A 71 -9.49 -6.28 -9.56
C VAL A 71 -8.00 -6.49 -9.86
N TYR A 72 -7.13 -6.14 -8.90
CA TYR A 72 -5.68 -6.33 -9.03
C TYR A 72 -5.32 -7.81 -9.13
N LEU A 73 -5.90 -8.61 -8.25
CA LEU A 73 -5.70 -10.04 -8.19
C LEU A 73 -6.13 -10.72 -9.50
N ASN A 74 -7.33 -10.41 -10.00
CA ASN A 74 -7.83 -10.97 -11.26
C ASN A 74 -6.92 -10.65 -12.46
N SER A 75 -6.53 -9.38 -12.59
CA SER A 75 -5.64 -8.94 -13.69
C SER A 75 -4.26 -9.61 -13.60
N THR A 76 -3.73 -9.77 -12.39
CA THR A 76 -2.42 -10.39 -12.14
C THR A 76 -2.45 -11.90 -12.38
N LEU A 77 -3.51 -12.58 -11.94
CA LEU A 77 -3.71 -14.01 -12.21
C LEU A 77 -3.80 -14.29 -13.71
N PHE A 78 -4.54 -13.45 -14.44
CA PHE A 78 -4.62 -13.57 -15.88
C PHE A 78 -3.26 -13.34 -16.56
N PHE A 79 -2.48 -12.37 -16.09
CA PHE A 79 -1.11 -12.17 -16.58
C PHE A 79 -0.20 -13.38 -16.29
N ILE A 80 -0.24 -13.94 -15.08
CA ILE A 80 0.51 -15.14 -14.70
C ILE A 80 0.10 -16.31 -15.60
N TYR A 81 -1.20 -16.50 -15.82
CA TYR A 81 -1.71 -17.53 -16.73
C TYR A 81 -1.13 -17.39 -18.14
N GLN A 82 -1.14 -16.19 -18.72
CA GLN A 82 -0.56 -15.96 -20.05
C GLN A 82 0.95 -16.26 -20.08
N LYS A 83 1.68 -15.92 -19.01
CA LYS A 83 3.10 -16.24 -18.87
C LYS A 83 3.35 -17.76 -18.80
N LEU A 84 2.51 -18.50 -18.08
CA LEU A 84 2.62 -19.96 -17.98
C LEU A 84 2.33 -20.65 -19.32
N GLN A 85 1.45 -20.07 -20.15
CA GLN A 85 1.19 -20.55 -21.51
C GLN A 85 2.30 -20.17 -22.52
N GLY A 86 3.34 -19.45 -22.08
CA GLY A 86 4.43 -19.00 -22.96
C GLY A 86 4.03 -17.90 -23.95
N VAL A 87 2.89 -17.23 -23.73
CA VAL A 87 2.41 -16.15 -24.59
C VAL A 87 3.23 -14.88 -24.34
N ASP A 88 3.63 -14.20 -25.42
CA ASP A 88 4.22 -12.86 -25.27
C ASP A 88 3.15 -11.85 -24.88
N VAL A 89 3.32 -11.28 -23.70
CA VAL A 89 2.39 -10.33 -23.08
C VAL A 89 2.76 -8.87 -23.38
N SER A 90 3.87 -8.61 -24.07
CA SER A 90 4.38 -7.25 -24.35
C SER A 90 3.32 -6.34 -24.99
N ASN A 91 2.58 -6.87 -25.96
CA ASN A 91 1.52 -6.17 -26.70
C ASN A 91 0.10 -6.62 -26.31
N HIS A 92 -0.03 -7.38 -25.22
CA HIS A 92 -1.32 -7.91 -24.79
C HIS A 92 -2.10 -6.88 -23.97
N ALA A 93 -3.43 -6.84 -24.12
CA ALA A 93 -4.31 -5.93 -23.39
C ALA A 93 -4.21 -6.05 -21.85
N VAL A 94 -3.67 -7.16 -21.34
CA VAL A 94 -3.53 -7.38 -19.88
C VAL A 94 -2.53 -6.40 -19.26
N MET A 95 -1.54 -5.93 -20.04
CA MET A 95 -0.59 -4.93 -19.56
C MET A 95 -1.26 -3.58 -19.32
N HIS A 96 -2.28 -3.24 -20.12
CA HIS A 96 -3.11 -2.07 -19.88
C HIS A 96 -3.93 -2.22 -18.58
N ASP A 97 -4.53 -3.39 -18.36
CA ASP A 97 -5.35 -3.64 -17.16
C ASP A 97 -4.50 -3.65 -15.88
N LEU A 98 -3.29 -4.22 -15.94
CA LEU A 98 -2.30 -4.14 -14.87
C LEU A 98 -1.89 -2.70 -14.57
N ARG A 99 -1.60 -1.91 -15.61
CA ARG A 99 -1.25 -0.50 -15.44
C ARG A 99 -2.39 0.27 -14.80
N ARG A 100 -3.62 0.09 -15.28
CA ARG A 100 -4.81 0.73 -14.73
C ARG A 100 -4.98 0.39 -13.25
N THR A 101 -4.78 -0.87 -12.88
CA THR A 101 -4.96 -1.30 -11.49
C THR A 101 -3.84 -0.78 -10.59
N ARG A 102 -2.60 -0.76 -11.08
CA ARG A 102 -1.49 -0.11 -10.39
C ARG A 102 -1.76 1.37 -10.14
N ASP A 103 -2.31 2.08 -11.12
CA ASP A 103 -2.62 3.51 -11.00
C ASP A 103 -3.76 3.74 -9.98
N LEU A 104 -4.73 2.83 -9.89
CA LEU A 104 -5.76 2.85 -8.82
C LEU A 104 -5.15 2.68 -7.42
N LEU A 105 -4.25 1.71 -7.23
CA LEU A 105 -3.58 1.47 -5.94
C LEU A 105 -2.65 2.63 -5.55
N ALA A 106 -1.96 3.23 -6.52
CA ALA A 106 -1.14 4.42 -6.29
C ALA A 106 -1.98 5.59 -5.76
N ARG A 107 -3.17 5.79 -6.35
CA ARG A 107 -4.10 6.84 -5.91
C ARG A 107 -4.65 6.57 -4.50
N ASP A 108 -4.98 5.34 -4.16
CA ASP A 108 -5.40 4.99 -2.79
C ASP A 108 -4.29 5.30 -1.78
N LYS A 109 -3.04 4.96 -2.13
CA LYS A 109 -1.86 5.29 -1.31
C LYS A 109 -1.73 6.81 -1.11
N GLU A 110 -1.81 7.61 -2.18
CA GLU A 110 -1.73 9.08 -2.10
C GLU A 110 -2.82 9.66 -1.18
N ILE A 111 -4.05 9.15 -1.27
CA ILE A 111 -5.16 9.58 -0.41
C ILE A 111 -4.86 9.25 1.05
N ASN A 112 -4.42 8.02 1.35
CA ASN A 112 -4.09 7.61 2.71
C ASN A 112 -2.93 8.40 3.30
N GLU A 113 -1.91 8.71 2.50
CA GLU A 113 -0.78 9.58 2.90
C GLU A 113 -1.25 11.01 3.19
N ALA A 114 -2.11 11.58 2.34
CA ALA A 114 -2.69 12.90 2.55
C ALA A 114 -3.60 12.98 3.77
N LEU A 115 -4.27 11.88 4.13
CA LEU A 115 -5.07 11.77 5.36
C LEU A 115 -4.19 11.67 6.61
N ALA A 116 -3.05 10.97 6.52
CA ALA A 116 -2.10 10.81 7.61
C ALA A 116 -1.18 12.03 7.81
N ALA A 117 -1.07 12.91 6.82
CA ALA A 117 -0.21 14.08 6.87
C ALA A 117 -0.61 15.04 8.02
N PRO A 118 0.38 15.60 8.76
CA PRO A 118 0.11 16.54 9.84
C PRO A 118 -0.58 17.80 9.28
N ARG A 119 -1.69 18.20 9.89
CA ARG A 119 -2.45 19.38 9.50
C ARG A 119 -2.17 20.54 10.44
N LEU A 120 -2.12 21.74 9.89
CA LEU A 120 -1.99 22.97 10.67
C LEU A 120 -3.24 23.15 11.56
N ASP A 121 -3.05 23.45 12.84
CA ASP A 121 -4.13 23.91 13.71
C ASP A 121 -4.52 25.34 13.28
N MET A 122 -5.57 25.43 12.46
CA MET A 122 -6.08 26.70 11.94
C MET A 122 -6.49 27.67 13.05
N PRO A 123 -7.20 27.26 14.12
CA PRO A 123 -7.43 28.10 15.30
C PRO A 123 -6.16 28.65 15.97
N ALA A 124 -5.12 27.84 16.15
CA ALA A 124 -3.86 28.30 16.74
C ALA A 124 -3.12 29.25 15.78
N ALA A 125 -3.04 28.91 14.50
CA ALA A 125 -2.43 29.74 13.47
C ALA A 125 -3.10 31.12 13.38
N LYS A 126 -4.43 31.19 13.43
CA LYS A 126 -5.17 32.47 13.47
C LYS A 126 -4.79 33.32 14.67
N ARG A 127 -4.62 32.71 15.86
CA ARG A 127 -4.17 33.43 17.07
C ARG A 127 -2.75 33.98 16.90
N PHE A 128 -1.83 33.22 16.33
CA PHE A 128 -0.47 33.69 16.06
C PHE A 128 -0.44 34.83 15.04
N ILE A 129 -1.20 34.70 13.95
CA ILE A 129 -1.30 35.75 12.93
C ILE A 129 -1.90 37.02 13.54
N ALA A 130 -3.02 36.92 14.26
CA ALA A 130 -3.67 38.07 14.90
C ALA A 130 -2.71 38.78 15.87
N ALA A 131 -2.03 38.02 16.75
CA ALA A 131 -1.03 38.57 17.66
C ALA A 131 0.08 39.30 16.90
N GLY A 132 0.62 38.68 15.83
CA GLY A 132 1.65 39.29 14.99
C GLY A 132 1.21 40.55 14.25
N THR A 133 -0.06 40.63 13.81
CA THR A 133 -0.60 41.81 13.09
C THR A 133 -0.84 43.01 13.99
N HIS A 134 -1.10 42.80 15.29
CA HIS A 134 -1.32 43.90 16.23
C HIS A 134 -0.03 44.41 16.89
N THR A 135 1.09 43.69 16.75
CA THR A 135 2.39 44.12 17.24
C THR A 135 3.20 44.77 16.12
N ARG A 136 3.36 46.10 16.19
CA ARG A 136 4.32 46.82 15.32
C ARG A 136 5.73 46.61 15.85
N PHE A 137 6.61 46.11 14.99
CA PHE A 137 8.04 45.97 15.28
C PHE A 137 8.82 47.14 14.64
N VAL A 138 9.82 47.63 15.35
CA VAL A 138 10.70 48.72 14.96
C VAL A 138 12.14 48.23 15.11
N ASP A 139 13.01 48.57 14.16
CA ASP A 139 14.43 48.27 14.25
C ASP A 139 15.10 49.20 15.27
N MET A 140 15.82 48.61 16.22
CA MET A 140 16.67 49.30 17.19
C MET A 140 18.10 48.74 17.10
N ASN A 141 18.96 49.41 16.34
CA ASN A 141 20.37 49.05 16.14
C ASN A 141 20.59 47.65 15.56
N GLY A 142 19.77 47.22 14.60
CA GLY A 142 19.86 45.92 13.93
C GLY A 142 19.07 44.80 14.63
N VAL A 143 18.31 45.12 15.68
CA VAL A 143 17.46 44.18 16.41
C VAL A 143 16.01 44.66 16.35
N MET A 144 15.11 43.80 15.85
CA MET A 144 13.68 44.09 15.78
C MET A 144 13.05 43.97 17.18
N VAL A 145 12.55 45.08 17.71
CA VAL A 145 11.88 45.15 19.00
C VAL A 145 10.44 45.63 18.82
N THR A 146 9.55 45.34 19.78
CA THR A 146 8.19 45.89 19.72
C THR A 146 8.22 47.41 19.92
N GLU A 147 7.31 48.15 19.27
CA GLU A 147 7.24 49.61 19.37
C GLU A 147 7.10 50.09 20.83
N LYS A 148 6.41 49.32 21.69
CA LYS A 148 6.32 49.58 23.13
C LYS A 148 7.69 49.48 23.83
N GLN A 149 8.49 48.47 23.50
CA GLN A 149 9.85 48.33 24.05
C GLN A 149 10.79 49.43 23.55
N TYR A 150 10.66 49.81 22.27
CA TYR A 150 11.42 50.91 21.67
C TYR A 150 11.11 52.27 22.32
N ASN A 151 9.83 52.56 22.59
CA ASN A 151 9.45 53.81 23.23
C ASN A 151 9.92 53.84 24.70
N LYS A 152 9.81 52.72 25.41
CA LYS A 152 10.30 52.60 26.78
C LYS A 152 11.82 52.81 26.88
N SER A 153 12.62 52.26 25.95
CA SER A 153 14.06 52.46 25.95
C SER A 153 14.47 53.92 25.66
N LYS A 154 13.69 54.65 24.85
CA LYS A 154 13.88 56.09 24.66
C LYS A 154 13.60 56.91 25.92
N GLU A 155 12.58 56.54 26.68
CA GLU A 155 12.21 57.23 27.93
C GLU A 155 13.22 56.97 29.06
N GLU A 156 13.81 55.77 29.08
CA GLU A 156 14.82 55.36 30.07
C GLU A 156 16.26 55.79 29.71
N ALA A 157 16.48 56.35 28.51
CA ALA A 157 17.79 56.86 28.12
C ALA A 157 18.15 58.13 28.92
N PRO A 158 19.31 58.17 29.60
CA PRO A 158 19.73 59.35 30.36
C PRO A 158 19.95 60.54 29.41
N LYS A 159 19.44 61.71 29.81
CA LYS A 159 19.64 63.00 29.10
C LYS A 159 21.08 63.49 29.19
#